data_AF-A0A6N7YT58-F1
#
_entry.id   AF-A0A6N7YT58-F1
#
_cell.length_a   1.000
_cell.length_b   1.000
_cell.length_c   1.000
_cell.angle_alpha   90.00
_cell.angle_beta   90.00
_cell.angle_gamma   90.00
#
_symmetry.space_group_name_H-M   'P 1'
#
loop_
_entity.id
_entity.type
_entity.pdbx_description
1 polymer ?
#
loop_
_entity_poly.entity_id
_entity_poly.type
_entity_poly.pdbx_seq_one_letter_code
_entity_poly.pdbx_strand_id
1 'polypeptide(L)'
;MPANPLSAAGLATPYVLSGTEPGGACHEANADQSAFVEATIVDPATGALSIYRPLVVDRGTKPAAAPVAPALPAGAVVGIWFGFNGDTLTLRGEGNALTAGACVNGADGSPFGQFAHCNAPAFFTAANNAIAKGQLTVPALGTGKDGLACPTVRDFGVVDQDQSDNVTTAYVATADGRTAQAGTIAGTKLTNGSDNGLLDNFIDPALGCKPFTAPDLTNNGAPGTSLALDELQAAAHQGPPVALVPLNDPMTQVDGQQSVAKTNLYRAGVGQPAVNTGTDTPQAYCTNLAKIGTARLATDQRLFAQAPSPDAGMSLAAFLTQRLQAAQQMLACQG
;
A
#
# COMPACT_ATOMS: atom_id res chain seq x y z
N MET A 1 -6.40 -15.12 8.31
CA MET A 1 -7.47 -14.52 7.49
C MET A 1 -8.80 -15.20 7.78
N PRO A 2 -9.89 -14.43 7.93
CA PRO A 2 -11.22 -14.97 8.18
C PRO A 2 -11.79 -15.68 6.94
N ALA A 3 -12.77 -16.55 7.15
CA ALA A 3 -13.56 -17.14 6.06
C ALA A 3 -14.31 -16.05 5.26
N ASN A 4 -14.50 -16.29 3.96
CA ASN A 4 -15.19 -15.37 3.04
C ASN A 4 -14.67 -13.92 3.11
N PRO A 5 -13.35 -13.68 2.94
CA PRO A 5 -12.72 -12.40 3.26
C PRO A 5 -13.25 -11.22 2.40
N LEU A 6 -13.85 -11.50 1.24
CA LEU A 6 -14.41 -10.49 0.32
C LEU A 6 -15.86 -10.10 0.67
N SER A 7 -16.46 -10.67 1.72
CA SER A 7 -17.82 -10.35 2.15
C SER A 7 -17.84 -9.29 3.25
N ALA A 8 -18.98 -8.63 3.48
CA ALA A 8 -19.14 -7.67 4.58
C ALA A 8 -18.78 -8.27 5.95
N ALA A 9 -19.21 -9.52 6.19
CA ALA A 9 -18.89 -10.24 7.42
C ALA A 9 -17.40 -10.60 7.51
N GLY A 10 -16.79 -11.03 6.40
CA GLY A 10 -15.36 -11.33 6.34
C GLY A 10 -14.49 -10.10 6.58
N LEU A 11 -14.84 -8.96 5.99
CA LEU A 11 -14.15 -7.68 6.23
C LEU A 11 -14.26 -7.25 7.70
N ALA A 12 -15.44 -7.36 8.31
CA ALA A 12 -15.66 -6.99 9.71
C ALA A 12 -15.07 -7.99 10.72
N THR A 13 -14.69 -9.19 10.29
CA THR A 13 -14.08 -10.19 11.17
C THR A 13 -12.60 -9.86 11.34
N PRO A 14 -12.10 -9.71 12.59
CA PRO A 14 -10.70 -9.43 12.82
C PRO A 14 -9.78 -10.48 12.19
N TYR A 15 -8.76 -9.99 11.49
CA TYR A 15 -7.63 -10.77 11.07
C TYR A 15 -6.75 -11.04 12.29
N VAL A 16 -6.10 -12.20 12.31
CA VAL A 16 -5.32 -12.64 13.47
C VAL A 16 -3.85 -12.64 13.11
N LEU A 17 -3.06 -11.82 13.81
CA LEU A 17 -1.61 -11.85 13.79
C LEU A 17 -1.10 -12.91 14.77
N SER A 18 -0.07 -13.63 14.34
CA SER A 18 0.63 -14.60 15.18
C SER A 18 2.02 -14.82 14.62
N GLY A 19 3.00 -14.96 15.51
CA GLY A 19 4.34 -15.36 15.12
C GLY A 19 4.46 -16.83 14.73
N THR A 20 5.57 -17.16 14.09
CA THR A 20 5.95 -18.52 13.69
C THR A 20 7.32 -18.86 14.26
N GLU A 21 7.51 -20.08 14.74
CA GLU A 21 8.83 -20.55 15.17
C GLU A 21 9.77 -20.74 13.96
N PRO A 22 11.06 -20.38 14.08
CA PRO A 22 11.77 -19.92 15.29
C PRO A 22 11.69 -18.39 15.55
N GLY A 23 10.89 -17.64 14.79
CA GLY A 23 10.80 -16.18 14.84
C GLY A 23 10.10 -15.59 16.08
N GLY A 24 9.65 -16.41 17.03
CA GLY A 24 9.03 -15.96 18.27
C GLY A 24 7.61 -15.42 18.12
N ALA A 25 7.11 -14.74 19.15
CA ALA A 25 5.78 -14.14 19.16
C ALA A 25 5.75 -12.82 18.37
N CYS A 26 4.61 -12.53 17.74
CA CYS A 26 4.31 -11.23 17.15
C CYS A 26 3.19 -10.56 17.94
N HIS A 27 3.31 -9.26 18.13
CA HIS A 27 2.33 -8.44 18.84
C HIS A 27 1.91 -7.24 17.99
N GLU A 28 0.63 -7.15 17.69
CA GLU A 28 0.05 -6.11 16.85
C GLU A 28 0.22 -4.71 17.45
N ALA A 29 0.23 -4.61 18.78
CA ALA A 29 0.50 -3.35 19.49
C ALA A 29 1.98 -2.91 19.45
N ASN A 30 2.90 -3.75 18.98
CA ASN A 30 4.29 -3.38 18.75
C ASN A 30 4.43 -2.82 17.33
N ALA A 31 4.79 -1.54 17.23
CA ALA A 31 4.90 -0.84 15.95
C ALA A 31 5.87 -1.52 14.96
N ASP A 32 6.91 -2.20 15.44
CA ASP A 32 7.87 -2.91 14.57
C ASP A 32 7.36 -4.28 14.09
N GLN A 33 6.16 -4.69 14.53
CA GLN A 33 5.57 -6.00 14.23
C GLN A 33 4.10 -5.90 13.79
N SER A 34 3.53 -4.71 13.71
CA SER A 34 2.13 -4.52 13.32
C SER A 34 1.88 -4.98 11.89
N ALA A 35 0.77 -5.68 11.67
CA ALA A 35 0.26 -6.01 10.34
C ALA A 35 -0.98 -5.19 10.04
N PHE A 36 -1.15 -4.78 8.79
CA PHE A 36 -2.22 -3.88 8.36
C PHE A 36 -2.98 -4.53 7.22
N VAL A 37 -4.30 -4.29 7.20
CA VAL A 37 -5.16 -4.74 6.11
C VAL A 37 -5.95 -3.55 5.59
N GLU A 38 -6.04 -3.44 4.27
CA GLU A 38 -6.82 -2.43 3.58
C GLU A 38 -7.70 -3.10 2.55
N ALA A 39 -8.93 -2.62 2.40
CA ALA A 39 -9.82 -3.04 1.35
C ALA A 39 -10.32 -1.82 0.58
N THR A 40 -10.29 -1.93 -0.74
CA THR A 40 -10.91 -0.96 -1.64
C THR A 40 -11.97 -1.68 -2.44
N ILE A 41 -13.14 -1.07 -2.52
CA ILE A 41 -14.37 -1.68 -2.99
C ILE A 41 -14.88 -0.84 -4.14
N VAL A 42 -15.19 -1.48 -5.26
CA VAL A 42 -15.88 -0.86 -6.39
C VAL A 42 -17.26 -1.46 -6.57
N ASP A 43 -18.27 -0.61 -6.69
CA ASP A 43 -19.59 -1.00 -7.18
C ASP A 43 -19.56 -1.03 -8.71
N PRO A 44 -19.60 -2.22 -9.36
CA PRO A 44 -19.52 -2.32 -10.81
C PRO A 44 -20.78 -1.77 -11.52
N ALA A 45 -21.89 -1.54 -10.81
CA ALA A 45 -23.10 -0.98 -11.40
C ALA A 45 -22.99 0.55 -11.56
N THR A 46 -22.34 1.23 -10.62
CA THR A 46 -22.29 2.69 -10.55
C THR A 46 -20.90 3.28 -10.76
N GLY A 47 -19.83 2.49 -10.60
CA GLY A 47 -18.45 2.96 -10.54
C GLY A 47 -18.07 3.58 -9.20
N ALA A 48 -18.97 3.59 -8.20
CA ALA A 48 -18.68 4.16 -6.90
C ALA A 48 -17.58 3.37 -6.18
N LEU A 49 -16.62 4.10 -5.60
CA LEU A 49 -15.54 3.55 -4.79
C LEU A 49 -15.83 3.76 -3.31
N SER A 50 -15.35 2.84 -2.48
CA SER A 50 -15.31 2.98 -1.03
C SER A 50 -14.12 2.21 -0.45
N ILE A 51 -13.71 2.57 0.76
CA ILE A 51 -12.59 1.96 1.47
C ILE A 51 -13.10 1.29 2.75
N TYR A 52 -12.43 0.23 3.16
CA TYR A 52 -12.60 -0.36 4.47
C TYR A 52 -11.25 -0.80 5.04
N ARG A 53 -11.11 -0.76 6.37
CA ARG A 53 -9.88 -1.07 7.12
C ARG A 53 -10.10 -2.31 7.99
N PRO A 54 -10.04 -3.54 7.45
CA PRO A 54 -10.18 -4.73 8.29
C PRO A 54 -9.21 -4.67 9.46
N LEU A 55 -9.65 -5.01 10.66
CA LEU A 55 -8.82 -4.91 11.86
C LEU A 55 -7.90 -6.14 11.98
N VAL A 56 -6.65 -5.95 12.40
CA VAL A 56 -5.78 -7.02 12.87
C VAL A 56 -5.73 -7.03 14.40
N VAL A 57 -5.74 -8.22 15.00
CA VAL A 57 -5.58 -8.44 16.44
C VAL A 57 -4.61 -9.59 16.71
N ASP A 58 -4.05 -9.62 17.93
CA ASP A 58 -3.23 -10.75 18.39
C ASP A 58 -4.06 -12.03 18.54
N ARG A 59 -3.43 -13.17 18.23
CA ARG A 59 -4.01 -14.50 18.47
C ARG A 59 -4.48 -14.65 19.93
N GLY A 60 -5.74 -15.02 20.09
CA GLY A 60 -6.35 -15.26 21.40
C GLY A 60 -6.86 -13.99 22.10
N THR A 61 -6.73 -12.82 21.48
CA THR A 61 -7.24 -11.55 22.01
C THR A 61 -8.56 -11.15 21.36
N LYS A 62 -9.20 -10.13 21.91
CA LYS A 62 -10.37 -9.47 21.32
C LYS A 62 -9.98 -8.04 20.92
N PRO A 63 -10.65 -7.44 19.93
CA PRO A 63 -10.50 -6.03 19.62
C PRO A 63 -10.66 -5.11 20.85
N ALA A 64 -9.98 -3.98 20.86
CA ALA A 64 -10.20 -2.91 21.84
C ALA A 64 -11.58 -2.25 21.66
N ALA A 65 -12.07 -2.18 20.42
CA ALA A 65 -13.42 -1.79 20.05
C ALA A 65 -13.92 -2.71 18.93
N ALA A 66 -15.23 -2.99 18.89
CA ALA A 66 -15.80 -3.84 17.84
C ALA A 66 -15.59 -3.20 16.45
N PRO A 67 -15.12 -3.96 15.44
CA PRO A 67 -15.03 -3.45 14.08
C PRO A 67 -16.38 -2.98 13.56
N VAL A 68 -16.38 -1.88 12.82
CA VAL A 68 -17.59 -1.38 12.15
C VAL A 68 -17.97 -2.36 11.05
N ALA A 69 -19.22 -2.83 11.01
CA ALA A 69 -19.67 -3.70 9.92
C ALA A 69 -19.96 -2.88 8.65
N PRO A 70 -19.29 -3.13 7.51
CA PRO A 70 -19.55 -2.38 6.29
C PRO A 70 -20.84 -2.85 5.60
N ALA A 71 -21.54 -1.92 4.95
CA ALA A 71 -22.58 -2.24 3.99
C ALA A 71 -21.97 -2.27 2.58
N LEU A 72 -21.97 -3.43 1.93
CA LEU A 72 -21.46 -3.58 0.56
C LEU A 72 -22.61 -3.52 -0.44
N PRO A 73 -22.43 -2.83 -1.59
CA PRO A 73 -23.40 -2.90 -2.68
C PRO A 73 -23.50 -4.32 -3.24
N ALA A 74 -24.65 -4.65 -3.81
CA ALA A 74 -24.85 -5.95 -4.43
C ALA A 74 -23.88 -6.13 -5.62
N GLY A 75 -23.10 -7.22 -5.60
CA GLY A 75 -22.09 -7.49 -6.63
C GLY A 75 -20.83 -6.64 -6.52
N ALA A 76 -20.61 -5.94 -5.40
CA ALA A 76 -19.37 -5.22 -5.15
C ALA A 76 -18.14 -6.10 -5.36
N VAL A 77 -17.10 -5.52 -5.98
CA VAL A 77 -15.80 -6.17 -6.14
C VAL A 77 -14.85 -5.59 -5.10
N VAL A 78 -14.34 -6.45 -4.22
CA VAL A 78 -13.45 -6.08 -3.12
C VAL A 78 -12.03 -6.51 -3.46
N GLY A 79 -11.08 -5.58 -3.48
CA GLY A 79 -9.65 -5.89 -3.40
C GLY A 79 -9.18 -5.75 -1.95
N ILE A 80 -8.23 -6.57 -1.51
CA ILE A 80 -7.62 -6.51 -0.18
C ILE A 80 -6.10 -6.51 -0.31
N TRP A 81 -5.43 -5.65 0.45
CA TRP A 81 -3.98 -5.52 0.51
C TRP A 81 -3.49 -5.63 1.96
N PHE A 82 -2.27 -6.10 2.11
CA PHE A 82 -1.65 -6.37 3.40
C PHE A 82 -0.30 -5.69 3.50
N GLY A 83 -0.08 -5.04 4.65
CA GLY A 83 1.23 -4.56 5.07
C GLY A 83 1.70 -5.14 6.37
N PHE A 84 3.01 -5.16 6.57
CA PHE A 84 3.62 -5.72 7.76
C PHE A 84 4.94 -5.00 8.03
N ASN A 85 5.15 -4.58 9.28
CA ASN A 85 6.36 -3.85 9.66
C ASN A 85 7.53 -4.77 10.04
N GLY A 86 7.27 -6.08 10.21
CA GLY A 86 8.33 -7.08 10.38
C GLY A 86 8.81 -7.64 9.03
N ASP A 87 9.76 -8.58 9.07
CA ASP A 87 10.45 -9.03 7.85
C ASP A 87 9.58 -9.79 6.84
N THR A 88 8.71 -10.68 7.30
CA THR A 88 7.94 -11.57 6.41
C THR A 88 6.56 -11.88 6.96
N LEU A 89 5.54 -11.51 6.20
CA LEU A 89 4.15 -11.87 6.40
C LEU A 89 3.78 -13.11 5.57
N THR A 90 3.33 -14.17 6.25
CA THR A 90 2.75 -15.35 5.60
C THR A 90 1.24 -15.40 5.82
N LEU A 91 0.47 -15.36 4.74
CA LEU A 91 -0.99 -15.49 4.82
C LEU A 91 -1.40 -16.92 5.16
N ARG A 92 -2.26 -17.06 6.17
CA ARG A 92 -2.96 -18.30 6.52
C ARG A 92 -4.46 -18.06 6.55
N GLY A 93 -5.21 -18.96 5.93
CA GLY A 93 -6.67 -18.88 5.86
C GLY A 93 -7.36 -19.84 6.81
N GLU A 94 -8.50 -19.42 7.34
CA GLU A 94 -9.49 -20.35 7.90
C GLU A 94 -10.17 -21.10 6.75
N GLY A 95 -10.11 -22.43 6.77
CA GLY A 95 -10.67 -23.25 5.69
C GLY A 95 -10.09 -22.89 4.32
N ASN A 96 -10.95 -22.56 3.35
CA ASN A 96 -10.57 -22.19 1.99
C ASN A 96 -10.40 -20.66 1.79
N ALA A 97 -10.25 -19.87 2.85
CA ALA A 97 -10.24 -18.40 2.78
C ALA A 97 -9.22 -17.83 1.77
N LEU A 98 -8.03 -18.42 1.65
CA LEU A 98 -7.01 -17.96 0.70
C LEU A 98 -7.48 -18.12 -0.76
N THR A 99 -8.07 -19.27 -1.08
CA THR A 99 -8.61 -19.54 -2.42
C THR A 99 -9.87 -18.70 -2.67
N ALA A 100 -10.78 -18.63 -1.70
CA ALA A 100 -12.01 -17.84 -1.80
C ALA A 100 -11.75 -16.33 -1.93
N GLY A 101 -10.64 -15.84 -1.35
CA GLY A 101 -10.16 -14.48 -1.50
C GLY A 101 -9.28 -14.25 -2.73
N ALA A 102 -8.93 -15.29 -3.50
CA ALA A 102 -7.92 -15.21 -4.56
C ALA A 102 -6.62 -14.53 -4.09
N CYS A 103 -6.09 -14.99 -2.96
CA CYS A 103 -4.94 -14.42 -2.29
C CYS A 103 -3.62 -14.83 -2.94
N VAL A 104 -2.71 -13.86 -3.06
CA VAL A 104 -1.34 -14.01 -3.55
C VAL A 104 -0.39 -13.37 -2.53
N ASN A 105 0.54 -14.17 -2.01
CA ASN A 105 1.52 -13.72 -1.02
C ASN A 105 2.95 -13.83 -1.53
N GLY A 106 3.15 -14.17 -2.81
CA GLY A 106 4.46 -14.36 -3.43
C GLY A 106 4.43 -15.48 -4.47
N ALA A 107 5.61 -15.96 -4.84
CA ALA A 107 5.76 -17.21 -5.57
C ALA A 107 5.81 -18.40 -4.59
N ASP A 108 5.69 -19.62 -5.10
CA ASP A 108 5.76 -20.84 -4.27
C ASP A 108 7.04 -20.88 -3.44
N GLY A 109 6.89 -20.93 -2.11
CA GLY A 109 8.02 -20.94 -1.16
C GLY A 109 8.76 -19.60 -1.02
N SER A 110 8.33 -18.54 -1.71
CA SER A 110 9.00 -17.24 -1.73
C SER A 110 7.99 -16.11 -1.57
N PRO A 111 7.62 -15.75 -0.32
CA PRO A 111 6.68 -14.66 -0.07
C PRO A 111 7.26 -13.32 -0.52
N PHE A 112 6.42 -12.31 -0.70
CA PHE A 112 6.88 -10.95 -0.99
C PHE A 112 7.61 -10.29 0.20
N GLY A 113 7.47 -10.82 1.41
CA GLY A 113 8.00 -10.18 2.62
C GLY A 113 6.89 -9.39 3.30
N GLN A 114 6.90 -8.06 3.16
CA GLN A 114 5.98 -7.16 3.87
C GLN A 114 4.62 -7.02 3.19
N PHE A 115 4.48 -7.47 1.94
CA PHE A 115 3.30 -7.29 1.11
C PHE A 115 2.51 -8.59 0.85
N ALA A 116 1.19 -8.46 0.69
CA ALA A 116 0.35 -9.46 0.05
C ALA A 116 -0.93 -8.81 -0.48
N HIS A 117 -1.67 -9.53 -1.31
CA HIS A 117 -2.99 -9.09 -1.77
C HIS A 117 -3.97 -10.25 -1.94
N CYS A 118 -5.26 -9.92 -1.97
CA CYS A 118 -6.35 -10.82 -2.31
C CYS A 118 -7.31 -10.12 -3.26
N ASN A 119 -7.63 -10.77 -4.38
CA ASN A 119 -8.60 -10.30 -5.38
C ASN A 119 -8.27 -8.93 -6.03
N ALA A 120 -7.06 -8.40 -5.84
CA ALA A 120 -6.65 -7.11 -6.41
C ALA A 120 -6.77 -7.06 -7.94
N PRO A 121 -6.38 -8.08 -8.73
CA PRO A 121 -6.57 -8.06 -10.19
C PRO A 121 -8.04 -7.91 -10.61
N ALA A 122 -8.97 -8.53 -9.88
CA ALA A 122 -10.39 -8.41 -10.17
C ALA A 122 -10.91 -7.01 -9.84
N PHE A 123 -10.45 -6.42 -8.72
CA PHE A 123 -10.73 -5.03 -8.37
C PHE A 123 -10.27 -4.07 -9.47
N PHE A 124 -9.00 -4.12 -9.88
CA PHE A 124 -8.47 -3.23 -10.91
C PHE A 124 -9.16 -3.43 -12.26
N THR A 125 -9.52 -4.68 -12.61
CA THR A 125 -10.31 -4.95 -13.83
C THR A 125 -11.68 -4.28 -13.74
N ALA A 126 -12.38 -4.41 -12.62
CA ALA A 126 -13.70 -3.80 -12.42
C ALA A 126 -13.63 -2.26 -12.43
N ALA A 127 -12.65 -1.67 -11.73
CA ALA A 127 -12.43 -0.23 -11.70
C ALA A 127 -12.09 0.33 -13.09
N ASN A 128 -11.17 -0.30 -13.82
CA ASN A 128 -10.81 0.11 -15.19
C ASN A 128 -11.99 -0.02 -16.16
N ASN A 129 -12.84 -1.05 -16.01
CA ASN A 129 -14.08 -1.15 -16.78
C ASN A 129 -15.06 -0.03 -16.46
N ALA A 130 -15.18 0.38 -15.18
CA ALA A 130 -16.00 1.52 -14.80
C ALA A 130 -15.45 2.85 -15.35
N ILE A 131 -14.12 3.01 -15.39
CA ILE A 131 -13.45 4.17 -16.01
C ILE A 131 -13.73 4.21 -17.51
N ALA A 132 -13.56 3.09 -18.21
CA ALA A 132 -13.80 2.99 -19.65
C ALA A 132 -15.27 3.28 -20.03
N LYS A 133 -16.21 3.00 -19.12
CA LYS A 133 -17.64 3.32 -19.28
C LYS A 133 -18.01 4.75 -18.85
N GLY A 134 -17.06 5.53 -18.32
CA GLY A 134 -17.31 6.85 -17.77
C GLY A 134 -18.10 6.86 -16.44
N GLN A 135 -18.19 5.72 -15.76
CA GLN A 135 -18.88 5.57 -14.48
C GLN A 135 -17.99 5.95 -13.29
N LEU A 136 -16.69 5.67 -13.40
CA LEU A 136 -15.67 6.08 -12.43
C LEU A 136 -14.77 7.14 -13.08
N THR A 137 -14.64 8.30 -12.43
CA THR A 137 -13.69 9.34 -12.84
C THR A 137 -12.51 9.37 -11.89
N VAL A 138 -11.31 9.18 -12.42
CA VAL A 138 -10.06 9.36 -11.66
C VAL A 138 -9.71 10.86 -11.65
N PRO A 139 -9.51 11.49 -10.48
CA PRO A 139 -9.22 12.91 -10.40
C PRO A 139 -7.89 13.23 -11.09
N ALA A 140 -7.86 14.32 -11.85
CA ALA A 140 -6.64 14.82 -12.46
C ALA A 140 -5.62 15.25 -11.38
N LEU A 141 -4.33 15.19 -11.73
CA LEU A 141 -3.27 15.70 -10.87
C LEU A 141 -3.37 17.22 -10.72
N GLY A 142 -3.07 17.69 -9.51
CA GLY A 142 -2.89 19.11 -9.25
C GLY A 142 -1.54 19.64 -9.72
N THR A 143 -1.29 20.90 -9.42
CA THR A 143 0.04 21.53 -9.51
C THR A 143 0.53 21.80 -8.09
N GLY A 144 1.72 21.31 -7.75
CA GLY A 144 2.35 21.54 -6.46
C GLY A 144 2.79 22.99 -6.28
N LYS A 145 3.12 23.36 -5.04
CA LYS A 145 3.71 24.66 -4.66
C LYS A 145 5.07 24.93 -5.33
N ASP A 146 5.70 23.88 -5.83
CA ASP A 146 6.91 23.88 -6.65
C ASP A 146 6.68 24.28 -8.12
N GLY A 147 5.42 24.37 -8.56
CA GLY A 147 5.03 24.65 -9.94
C GLY A 147 5.05 23.44 -10.88
N LEU A 148 5.28 22.24 -10.38
CA LEU A 148 5.29 20.98 -11.13
C LEU A 148 3.98 20.22 -10.91
N ALA A 149 3.71 19.20 -11.74
CA ALA A 149 2.59 18.30 -11.50
C ALA A 149 2.75 17.61 -10.14
N CYS A 150 1.65 17.46 -9.40
CA CYS A 150 1.64 16.66 -8.19
C CYS A 150 2.11 15.23 -8.49
N PRO A 151 2.98 14.65 -7.65
CA PRO A 151 3.49 13.30 -7.89
C PRO A 151 2.37 12.27 -7.76
N THR A 152 2.57 11.12 -8.38
CA THR A 152 1.79 9.92 -8.08
C THR A 152 2.69 8.90 -7.40
N VAL A 153 2.13 7.80 -6.89
CA VAL A 153 2.94 6.74 -6.28
C VAL A 153 3.95 6.13 -7.26
N ARG A 154 3.70 6.23 -8.58
CA ARG A 154 4.64 5.78 -9.64
C ARG A 154 5.61 6.86 -10.11
N ASP A 155 5.81 7.93 -9.34
CA ASP A 155 6.82 8.95 -9.60
C ASP A 155 8.13 8.62 -8.86
N PHE A 156 9.27 8.66 -9.55
CA PHE A 156 10.59 8.43 -8.94
C PHE A 156 10.94 9.46 -7.84
N GLY A 157 10.18 10.55 -7.75
CA GLY A 157 10.23 11.57 -6.71
C GLY A 157 9.63 11.17 -5.37
N VAL A 158 8.77 10.14 -5.32
CA VAL A 158 8.31 9.55 -4.04
C VAL A 158 9.45 8.79 -3.36
N VAL A 159 10.44 8.34 -4.15
CA VAL A 159 11.69 7.70 -3.72
C VAL A 159 11.44 6.45 -2.89
N ASP A 160 11.55 5.29 -3.52
CA ASP A 160 11.59 4.02 -2.81
C ASP A 160 12.29 2.91 -3.62
N GLN A 161 12.61 1.79 -2.94
CA GLN A 161 13.12 0.59 -3.59
C GLN A 161 12.04 -0.06 -4.47
N ASP A 162 10.76 0.04 -4.10
CA ASP A 162 9.64 -0.47 -4.87
C ASP A 162 8.41 0.42 -4.69
N GLN A 163 8.10 1.23 -5.71
CA GLN A 163 6.85 1.99 -5.66
C GLN A 163 5.68 1.05 -5.49
N SER A 164 4.72 1.51 -4.68
CA SER A 164 3.40 0.93 -4.45
C SER A 164 3.27 0.06 -3.20
N ASP A 165 4.33 -0.22 -2.46
CA ASP A 165 4.24 -0.79 -1.11
C ASP A 165 3.96 0.34 -0.11
N ASN A 166 3.08 0.29 0.88
CA ASN A 166 2.04 -0.67 1.17
C ASN A 166 0.73 0.09 1.41
N VAL A 167 -0.13 -0.33 2.32
CA VAL A 167 -1.43 0.29 2.60
C VAL A 167 -1.36 1.58 3.40
N THR A 168 -2.41 2.41 3.31
CA THR A 168 -2.56 3.66 4.07
C THR A 168 -3.30 3.45 5.40
N THR A 169 -3.72 2.21 5.67
CA THR A 169 -4.43 1.82 6.89
C THR A 169 -3.64 2.19 8.14
N ALA A 170 -4.35 2.74 9.13
CA ALA A 170 -3.85 2.95 10.47
C ALA A 170 -4.77 2.30 11.52
N TYR A 171 -4.18 1.87 12.62
CA TYR A 171 -4.91 1.40 13.82
C TYR A 171 -4.58 2.26 15.03
N VAL A 172 -5.26 1.98 16.13
CA VAL A 172 -4.90 2.48 17.46
C VAL A 172 -4.64 1.32 18.41
N ALA A 173 -3.53 1.35 19.13
CA ALA A 173 -3.20 0.44 20.21
C ALA A 173 -3.59 1.05 21.56
N THR A 174 -4.19 0.23 22.43
CA THR A 174 -4.50 0.58 23.82
C THR A 174 -3.40 0.14 24.76
N ALA A 175 -3.36 0.72 25.97
CA ALA A 175 -2.31 0.44 26.96
C ALA A 175 -2.28 -1.04 27.42
N ASP A 176 -3.37 -1.78 27.25
CA ASP A 176 -3.47 -3.22 27.54
C ASP A 176 -3.11 -4.11 26.33
N GLY A 177 -2.53 -3.54 25.27
CA GLY A 177 -2.00 -4.27 24.12
C GLY A 177 -3.03 -4.73 23.09
N ARG A 178 -4.30 -4.28 23.20
CA ARG A 178 -5.33 -4.54 22.18
C ARG A 178 -5.33 -3.44 21.12
N THR A 179 -5.92 -3.75 19.97
CA THR A 179 -6.02 -2.83 18.83
C THR A 179 -7.46 -2.56 18.41
N ALA A 180 -7.68 -1.40 17.80
CA ALA A 180 -8.94 -1.02 17.15
C ALA A 180 -8.68 -0.24 15.86
N GLN A 181 -9.70 -0.15 15.02
CA GLN A 181 -9.68 0.71 13.82
C GLN A 181 -9.45 2.17 14.23
N ALA A 182 -8.58 2.88 13.52
CA ALA A 182 -8.30 4.29 13.84
C ALA A 182 -9.59 5.14 13.78
N GLY A 183 -9.71 6.11 14.69
CA GLY A 183 -10.89 6.99 14.79
C GLY A 183 -12.06 6.42 15.60
N THR A 184 -12.02 5.14 16.01
CA THR A 184 -13.08 4.55 16.85
C THR A 184 -12.90 4.81 18.34
N ILE A 185 -11.65 4.81 18.81
CA ILE A 185 -11.27 5.07 20.20
C ILE A 185 -9.94 5.85 20.24
N ALA A 186 -9.59 6.41 21.41
CA ALA A 186 -8.27 6.98 21.64
C ALA A 186 -7.22 5.90 21.92
N GLY A 187 -5.98 6.14 21.48
CA GLY A 187 -4.85 5.22 21.68
C GLY A 187 -3.60 5.69 20.94
N THR A 188 -2.55 4.87 20.99
CA THR A 188 -1.32 5.10 20.22
C THR A 188 -1.56 4.70 18.77
N LYS A 189 -1.37 5.64 17.84
CA LYS A 189 -1.54 5.35 16.40
C LYS A 189 -0.46 4.36 15.92
N LEU A 190 -0.87 3.36 15.17
CA LEU A 190 0.01 2.42 14.46
C LEU A 190 -0.13 2.69 12.95
N THR A 191 1.00 2.70 12.26
CA THR A 191 1.12 2.88 10.80
C THR A 191 2.21 1.97 10.26
N ASN A 192 2.25 1.77 8.95
CA ASN A 192 3.33 1.05 8.28
C ASN A 192 4.23 1.97 7.45
N GLY A 193 5.37 1.45 7.00
CA GLY A 193 6.35 2.13 6.16
C GLY A 193 5.93 2.29 4.69
N SER A 194 4.66 2.61 4.42
CA SER A 194 4.11 2.66 3.06
C SER A 194 4.49 3.92 2.28
N ASP A 195 4.79 3.73 0.99
CA ASP A 195 4.86 4.74 -0.08
C ASP A 195 3.56 5.45 -0.32
N ASN A 196 2.43 4.72 -0.35
CA ASN A 196 1.11 5.32 -0.47
C ASN A 196 0.86 6.23 0.75
N GLY A 197 1.20 5.74 1.95
CA GLY A 197 1.17 6.53 3.18
C GLY A 197 2.14 7.72 3.16
N LEU A 198 3.34 7.56 2.60
CA LEU A 198 4.34 8.60 2.43
C LEU A 198 3.83 9.70 1.48
N LEU A 199 3.27 9.30 0.34
CA LEU A 199 2.68 10.18 -0.65
C LEU A 199 1.54 10.99 -0.01
N ASP A 200 0.52 10.31 0.50
CA ASP A 200 -0.72 10.91 0.97
C ASP A 200 -0.55 11.80 2.19
N ASN A 201 0.26 11.36 3.17
CA ASN A 201 0.31 11.99 4.48
C ASN A 201 1.47 12.98 4.62
N PHE A 202 2.47 12.93 3.74
CA PHE A 202 3.69 13.74 3.89
C PHE A 202 4.07 14.50 2.62
N ILE A 203 4.23 13.83 1.47
CA ILE A 203 4.65 14.50 0.22
C ILE A 203 3.55 15.42 -0.28
N ASP A 204 2.34 14.92 -0.44
CA ASP A 204 1.22 15.69 -0.96
C ASP A 204 0.93 16.94 -0.11
N PRO A 205 0.80 16.84 1.24
CA PRO A 205 0.62 17.99 2.09
C PRO A 205 1.76 19.02 2.00
N ALA A 206 3.02 18.56 1.92
CA ALA A 206 4.18 19.43 1.79
C ALA A 206 4.12 20.24 0.48
N LEU A 207 3.77 19.58 -0.63
CA LEU A 207 3.60 20.20 -1.94
C LEU A 207 2.27 20.94 -2.11
N GLY A 208 1.31 20.78 -1.18
CA GLY A 208 -0.04 21.34 -1.33
C GLY A 208 -0.92 20.59 -2.34
N CYS A 209 -0.52 19.36 -2.66
CA CYS A 209 -1.27 18.42 -3.48
C CYS A 209 -2.42 17.79 -2.69
N LYS A 210 -3.33 17.13 -3.41
CA LYS A 210 -4.50 16.50 -2.82
C LYS A 210 -4.54 15.03 -3.27
N PRO A 211 -4.60 14.08 -2.33
CA PRO A 211 -4.64 12.68 -2.67
C PRO A 211 -6.01 12.30 -3.26
N PHE A 212 -6.05 11.21 -4.00
CA PHE A 212 -7.32 10.62 -4.45
C PHE A 212 -7.99 9.93 -3.26
N THR A 213 -9.21 10.37 -2.92
CA THR A 213 -9.97 9.83 -1.78
C THR A 213 -11.30 9.21 -2.21
N ALA A 214 -11.77 8.26 -1.40
CA ALA A 214 -13.12 7.69 -1.46
C ALA A 214 -13.73 7.61 -0.05
N PRO A 215 -15.05 7.44 0.10
CA PRO A 215 -15.67 7.25 1.41
C PRO A 215 -15.09 6.03 2.15
N ASP A 216 -14.55 6.25 3.35
CA ASP A 216 -14.07 5.18 4.23
C ASP A 216 -15.20 4.67 5.13
N LEU A 217 -15.66 3.45 4.87
CA LEU A 217 -16.76 2.79 5.57
C LEU A 217 -16.42 2.46 7.03
N THR A 218 -15.14 2.45 7.42
CA THR A 218 -14.74 2.33 8.83
C THR A 218 -14.86 3.63 9.61
N ASN A 219 -14.85 4.76 8.90
CA ASN A 219 -14.90 6.09 9.46
C ASN A 219 -16.14 6.87 8.99
N ASN A 220 -17.30 6.20 9.00
CA ASN A 220 -18.61 6.78 8.67
C ASN A 220 -18.67 7.52 7.32
N GLY A 221 -17.90 7.06 6.33
CA GLY A 221 -17.85 7.66 4.99
C GLY A 221 -17.00 8.92 4.88
N ALA A 222 -16.24 9.29 5.92
CA ALA A 222 -15.23 10.33 5.81
C ALA A 222 -14.25 9.97 4.67
N PRO A 223 -13.79 10.95 3.86
CA PRO A 223 -12.83 10.68 2.80
C PRO A 223 -11.54 10.07 3.35
N GLY A 224 -11.12 8.94 2.78
CA GLY A 224 -9.84 8.29 3.06
C GLY A 224 -9.11 7.94 1.76
N THR A 225 -7.82 7.67 1.85
CA THR A 225 -6.97 7.23 0.73
C THR A 225 -6.79 5.72 0.76
N SER A 226 -6.21 5.10 -0.26
CA SER A 226 -5.84 3.69 -0.23
C SER A 226 -4.85 3.42 -1.34
N LEU A 227 -4.01 2.40 -1.18
CA LEU A 227 -3.08 1.95 -2.21
C LEU A 227 -3.76 1.85 -3.58
N ALA A 228 -4.96 1.25 -3.62
CA ALA A 228 -5.66 1.05 -4.87
C ALA A 228 -6.13 2.36 -5.53
N LEU A 229 -6.41 3.42 -4.77
CA LEU A 229 -6.75 4.74 -5.30
C LEU A 229 -5.51 5.40 -5.90
N ASP A 230 -4.37 5.32 -5.20
CA ASP A 230 -3.11 5.91 -5.66
C ASP A 230 -2.63 5.22 -6.94
N GLU A 231 -2.79 3.90 -7.03
CA GLU A 231 -2.51 3.13 -8.24
C GLU A 231 -3.44 3.48 -9.41
N LEU A 232 -4.73 3.70 -9.15
CA LEU A 232 -5.66 4.16 -10.18
C LEU A 232 -5.29 5.57 -10.68
N GLN A 233 -4.88 6.47 -9.79
CA GLN A 233 -4.42 7.81 -10.15
C GLN A 233 -3.12 7.77 -10.95
N ALA A 234 -2.15 6.98 -10.50
CA ALA A 234 -0.89 6.79 -11.19
C ALA A 234 -1.07 6.17 -12.58
N ALA A 235 -1.91 5.13 -12.72
CA ALA A 235 -2.20 4.50 -14.00
C ALA A 235 -2.88 5.46 -14.99
N ALA A 236 -3.71 6.39 -14.50
CA ALA A 236 -4.40 7.35 -15.35
C ALA A 236 -3.52 8.53 -15.77
N HIS A 237 -2.63 9.00 -14.89
CA HIS A 237 -2.01 10.32 -15.04
C HIS A 237 -0.48 10.39 -14.95
N GLN A 238 0.21 9.32 -14.52
CA GLN A 238 1.68 9.35 -14.48
C GLN A 238 2.26 9.29 -15.89
N GLY A 239 3.07 10.31 -16.25
CA GLY A 239 3.83 10.33 -17.49
C GLY A 239 5.15 9.53 -17.39
N PRO A 240 5.74 9.13 -18.54
CA PRO A 240 7.04 8.46 -18.54
C PRO A 240 8.17 9.40 -18.07
N PRO A 241 9.20 8.87 -17.38
CA PRO A 241 9.33 7.46 -16.98
C PRO A 241 8.45 7.13 -15.77
N VAL A 242 7.78 5.99 -15.86
CA VAL A 242 6.87 5.47 -14.81
C VAL A 242 7.66 4.53 -13.92
N ALA A 243 7.64 4.77 -12.62
CA ALA A 243 8.31 3.92 -11.64
C ALA A 243 7.41 2.71 -11.34
N LEU A 244 7.76 1.58 -11.97
CA LEU A 244 7.10 0.29 -11.79
C LEU A 244 7.99 -0.61 -10.95
N VAL A 245 7.40 -1.50 -10.14
CA VAL A 245 8.12 -2.44 -9.27
C VAL A 245 9.19 -3.18 -10.08
N PRO A 246 10.49 -3.01 -9.78
CA PRO A 246 11.57 -3.45 -10.66
C PRO A 246 11.96 -4.91 -10.42
N LEU A 247 12.64 -5.53 -11.39
CA LEU A 247 13.09 -6.93 -11.29
C LEU A 247 14.14 -7.18 -10.19
N ASN A 248 14.83 -6.13 -9.74
CA ASN A 248 15.83 -6.18 -8.67
C ASN A 248 15.29 -5.78 -7.29
N ASP A 249 13.99 -5.56 -7.16
CA ASP A 249 13.36 -5.39 -5.85
C ASP A 249 13.48 -6.69 -5.03
N PRO A 250 14.06 -6.66 -3.81
CA PRO A 250 14.14 -7.82 -2.92
C PRO A 250 12.81 -8.54 -2.68
N MET A 251 11.69 -7.81 -2.67
CA MET A 251 10.36 -8.40 -2.48
C MET A 251 9.90 -9.22 -3.68
N THR A 252 10.44 -8.97 -4.88
CA THR A 252 10.11 -9.74 -6.09
C THR A 252 11.19 -10.71 -6.55
N GLN A 253 12.34 -10.75 -5.86
CA GLN A 253 13.37 -11.75 -6.09
C GLN A 253 13.01 -13.12 -5.47
N VAL A 254 13.59 -14.18 -6.03
CA VAL A 254 13.59 -15.53 -5.46
C VAL A 254 15.04 -15.89 -5.16
N ASP A 255 15.36 -16.12 -3.88
CA ASP A 255 16.73 -16.41 -3.42
C ASP A 255 17.78 -15.39 -3.91
N GLY A 256 17.42 -14.10 -3.91
CA GLY A 256 18.25 -13.00 -4.38
C GLY A 256 18.40 -12.91 -5.91
N GLN A 257 17.67 -13.73 -6.68
CA GLN A 257 17.68 -13.71 -8.14
C GLN A 257 16.42 -13.06 -8.70
N GLN A 258 16.57 -12.34 -9.81
CA GLN A 258 15.45 -11.70 -10.51
C GLN A 258 14.43 -12.75 -10.95
N SER A 259 13.14 -12.46 -10.78
CA SER A 259 12.05 -13.37 -11.18
C SER A 259 10.91 -12.62 -11.84
N VAL A 260 10.85 -12.68 -13.17
CA VAL A 260 9.74 -12.09 -13.94
C VAL A 260 8.38 -12.60 -13.46
N ALA A 261 8.28 -13.89 -13.09
CA ALA A 261 7.05 -14.47 -12.58
C ALA A 261 6.63 -13.84 -11.25
N LYS A 262 7.54 -13.72 -10.28
CA LYS A 262 7.23 -13.14 -8.97
C LYS A 262 6.98 -11.63 -9.07
N THR A 263 7.75 -10.90 -9.87
CA THR A 263 7.47 -9.47 -10.15
C THR A 263 6.12 -9.28 -10.81
N ASN A 264 5.70 -10.13 -11.75
CA ASN A 264 4.36 -10.04 -12.34
C ASN A 264 3.23 -10.32 -11.34
N LEU A 265 3.43 -11.23 -10.38
CA LEU A 265 2.47 -11.48 -9.30
C LEU A 265 2.30 -10.25 -8.39
N TYR A 266 3.41 -9.55 -8.10
CA TYR A 266 3.38 -8.31 -7.33
C TYR A 266 2.69 -7.20 -8.15
N ARG A 267 3.16 -6.95 -9.38
CA ARG A 267 2.61 -5.91 -10.26
C ARG A 267 1.11 -6.07 -10.51
N ALA A 268 0.64 -7.30 -10.70
CA ALA A 268 -0.80 -7.58 -10.80
C ALA A 268 -1.57 -7.21 -9.51
N GLY A 269 -0.92 -7.36 -8.35
CA GLY A 269 -1.45 -6.96 -7.05
C GLY A 269 -1.62 -5.45 -6.88
N VAL A 270 -0.81 -4.65 -7.56
CA VAL A 270 -0.87 -3.17 -7.51
C VAL A 270 -1.37 -2.56 -8.83
N GLY A 271 -1.96 -3.36 -9.73
CA GLY A 271 -2.53 -2.83 -10.98
C GLY A 271 -1.50 -2.26 -11.97
N GLN A 272 -0.24 -2.70 -11.88
CA GLN A 272 0.83 -2.36 -12.81
C GLN A 272 0.86 -3.34 -14.00
N PRO A 273 1.33 -2.92 -15.19
CA PRO A 273 1.49 -3.81 -16.33
C PRO A 273 2.55 -4.89 -16.07
N ALA A 274 2.40 -6.04 -16.71
CA ALA A 274 3.41 -7.09 -16.67
C ALA A 274 4.78 -6.58 -17.17
N VAL A 275 5.85 -7.16 -16.64
CA VAL A 275 7.24 -6.82 -16.98
C VAL A 275 7.47 -6.91 -18.48
N ASN A 276 7.93 -5.80 -19.05
CA ASN A 276 8.53 -5.77 -20.38
C ASN A 276 10.06 -5.84 -20.24
N THR A 277 10.64 -7.03 -20.44
CA THR A 277 12.09 -7.25 -20.25
C THR A 277 12.98 -6.42 -21.17
N GLY A 278 12.44 -5.81 -22.24
CA GLY A 278 13.18 -4.90 -23.11
C GLY A 278 13.36 -3.49 -22.54
N THR A 279 12.49 -3.06 -21.62
CA THR A 279 12.47 -1.69 -21.06
C THR A 279 12.61 -1.67 -19.54
N ASP A 280 12.03 -2.65 -18.86
CA ASP A 280 11.90 -2.72 -17.41
C ASP A 280 13.12 -3.39 -16.79
N THR A 281 14.30 -2.89 -17.14
CA THR A 281 15.57 -3.42 -16.64
C THR A 281 15.92 -2.77 -15.30
N PRO A 282 16.58 -3.50 -14.38
CA PRO A 282 17.16 -2.92 -13.16
C PRO A 282 17.99 -1.66 -13.43
N GLN A 283 18.79 -1.66 -14.49
CA GLN A 283 19.61 -0.50 -14.88
C GLN A 283 18.76 0.72 -15.22
N ALA A 284 17.68 0.54 -15.98
CA ALA A 284 16.79 1.64 -16.36
C ALA A 284 16.09 2.22 -15.13
N TYR A 285 15.61 1.36 -14.22
CA TYR A 285 15.01 1.79 -12.97
C TYR A 285 16.02 2.57 -12.10
N CYS A 286 17.20 2.01 -11.85
CA CYS A 286 18.26 2.65 -11.08
C CYS A 286 18.72 3.99 -11.66
N THR A 287 18.84 4.08 -12.99
CA THR A 287 19.17 5.32 -13.69
C THR A 287 18.11 6.40 -13.45
N ASN A 288 16.83 6.03 -13.54
CA ASN A 288 15.73 6.96 -13.31
C ASN A 288 15.61 7.34 -11.83
N LEU A 289 15.75 6.39 -10.90
CA LEU A 289 15.75 6.67 -9.46
C LEU A 289 16.86 7.66 -9.08
N ALA A 290 18.09 7.40 -9.54
CA ALA A 290 19.22 8.28 -9.27
C ALA A 290 19.04 9.67 -9.89
N LYS A 291 18.56 9.75 -11.14
CA LYS A 291 18.44 11.02 -11.86
C LYS A 291 17.23 11.84 -11.39
N ILE A 292 16.05 11.24 -11.42
CA ILE A 292 14.77 11.91 -11.18
C ILE A 292 14.54 12.06 -9.69
N GLY A 293 14.79 11.03 -8.88
CA GLY A 293 14.68 11.13 -7.42
C GLY A 293 15.56 12.26 -6.87
N THR A 294 16.84 12.30 -7.25
CA THR A 294 17.75 13.39 -6.83
C THR A 294 17.28 14.77 -7.30
N ALA A 295 16.85 14.89 -8.56
CA ALA A 295 16.39 16.16 -9.12
C ALA A 295 15.12 16.66 -8.43
N ARG A 296 14.19 15.75 -8.11
CA ARG A 296 12.95 16.07 -7.39
C ARG A 296 13.26 16.56 -5.97
N LEU A 297 14.10 15.85 -5.23
CA LEU A 297 14.52 16.25 -3.89
C LEU A 297 15.21 17.62 -3.88
N ALA A 298 16.08 17.89 -4.86
CA ALA A 298 16.71 19.19 -4.99
C ALA A 298 15.70 20.32 -5.26
N THR A 299 14.69 20.07 -6.10
CA THR A 299 13.61 21.02 -6.40
C THR A 299 12.80 21.35 -5.15
N ASP A 300 12.43 20.32 -4.38
CA ASP A 300 11.50 20.45 -3.26
C ASP A 300 12.16 20.67 -1.92
N GLN A 301 13.49 20.73 -1.88
CA GLN A 301 14.28 20.78 -0.66
C GLN A 301 13.76 21.80 0.36
N ARG A 302 13.35 22.99 -0.10
CA ARG A 302 12.84 24.05 0.79
C ARG A 302 11.49 23.69 1.39
N LEU A 303 10.58 23.11 0.61
CA LEU A 303 9.26 22.69 1.06
C LEU A 303 9.40 21.49 2.02
N PHE A 304 10.20 20.50 1.65
CA PHE A 304 10.41 19.28 2.43
C PHE A 304 11.23 19.50 3.70
N ALA A 305 12.14 20.49 3.74
CA ALA A 305 12.87 20.83 4.96
C ALA A 305 11.99 21.41 6.07
N GLN A 306 10.79 21.91 5.71
CA GLN A 306 9.82 22.49 6.66
C GLN A 306 8.67 21.52 6.98
N ALA A 307 8.59 20.40 6.27
CA ALA A 307 7.53 19.41 6.43
C ALA A 307 7.95 18.30 7.42
N PRO A 308 6.99 17.76 8.20
CA PRO A 308 7.24 16.56 8.99
C PRO A 308 7.49 15.36 8.09
N SER A 309 8.21 14.36 8.61
CA SER A 309 8.38 13.04 7.99
C SER A 309 7.70 11.94 8.81
N PRO A 310 7.62 10.70 8.29
CA PRO A 310 7.22 9.54 9.10
C PRO A 310 8.08 9.39 10.36
N ASP A 311 9.39 9.63 10.25
CA ASP A 311 10.30 9.58 11.38
C ASP A 311 10.19 10.83 12.26
N ALA A 312 9.80 10.65 13.52
CA ALA A 312 9.64 11.74 14.47
C ALA A 312 10.96 12.50 14.68
N GLY A 313 10.91 13.83 14.55
CA GLY A 313 12.09 14.70 14.73
C GLY A 313 12.99 14.81 13.50
N MET A 314 12.65 14.15 12.39
CA MET A 314 13.31 14.31 11.10
C MET A 314 12.44 15.19 10.16
N SER A 315 13.09 15.93 9.27
CA SER A 315 12.38 16.65 8.18
C SER A 315 12.13 15.71 7.01
N LEU A 316 11.08 15.97 6.23
CA LEU A 316 10.79 15.18 5.02
C LEU A 316 11.97 15.17 4.04
N ALA A 317 12.70 16.28 3.93
CA ALA A 317 13.89 16.35 3.08
C ALA A 317 14.98 15.37 3.51
N ALA A 318 15.27 15.32 4.81
CA ALA A 318 16.27 14.41 5.35
C ALA A 318 15.82 12.94 5.23
N PHE A 319 14.53 12.68 5.50
CA PHE A 319 13.93 11.35 5.38
C PHE A 319 14.04 10.82 3.95
N LEU A 320 13.56 11.57 2.96
CA LEU A 320 13.60 11.13 1.56
C LEU A 320 15.04 11.02 1.01
N THR A 321 15.97 11.84 1.51
CA THR A 321 17.39 11.70 1.17
C THR A 321 17.96 10.38 1.69
N GLN A 322 17.67 10.01 2.93
CA GLN A 322 18.09 8.72 3.50
C GLN A 322 17.41 7.56 2.77
N ARG A 323 16.12 7.69 2.46
CA ARG A 323 15.36 6.68 1.71
C ARG A 323 15.92 6.47 0.31
N LEU A 324 16.33 7.53 -0.39
CA LEU A 324 16.96 7.42 -1.72
C LEU A 324 18.27 6.62 -1.65
N GLN A 325 19.11 6.93 -0.66
CA GLN A 325 20.38 6.23 -0.46
C GLN A 325 20.16 4.75 -0.12
N ALA A 326 19.20 4.46 0.76
CA ALA A 326 18.83 3.10 1.13
C ALA A 326 18.30 2.32 -0.08
N ALA A 327 17.36 2.90 -0.83
CA ALA A 327 16.79 2.29 -2.04
C ALA A 327 17.89 1.96 -3.07
N GLN A 328 18.82 2.88 -3.33
CA GLN A 328 19.95 2.64 -4.24
C GLN A 328 20.86 1.48 -3.77
N GLN A 329 21.06 1.34 -2.46
CA GLN A 329 21.84 0.24 -1.90
C GLN A 329 21.10 -1.10 -1.99
N MET A 330 19.84 -1.13 -1.56
CA MET A 330 19.01 -2.34 -1.55
C MET A 330 18.79 -2.91 -2.95
N LEU A 331 18.60 -2.02 -3.94
CA LEU A 331 18.47 -2.38 -5.34
C LEU A 331 19.81 -2.68 -6.05
N ALA A 332 20.94 -2.55 -5.35
CA ALA A 332 22.27 -2.67 -5.93
C ALA A 332 22.46 -1.80 -7.18
N CYS A 333 22.00 -0.54 -7.13
CA CYS A 333 22.11 0.42 -8.23
C CYS A 333 23.55 0.90 -8.50
N GLN A 334 24.52 0.42 -7.72
CA GLN A 334 25.94 0.67 -7.92
C GLN A 334 26.49 -0.39 -8.90
N GLY A 335 26.31 -0.12 -10.19
CA GLY A 335 26.80 -0.91 -11.32
C GLY A 335 27.11 -0.03 -12.51
#